data_AF-A0A8T4FAW5-F1
#
_entry.id   AF-A0A8T4FAW5-F1
#
_cell.length_a   1.000
_cell.length_b   1.000
_cell.length_c   1.000
_cell.angle_alpha   90.00
_cell.angle_beta   90.00
_cell.angle_gamma   90.00
#
_symmetry.space_group_name_H-M   'P 1'
#
loop_
_entity.id
_entity.type
_entity.pdbx_description
1 polymer ?
#
loop_
_entity_poly.entity_id
_entity_poly.type
_entity_poly.pdbx_seq_one_letter_code
_entity_poly.pdbx_strand_id
1 'polypeptide(L)'
;MTGILSAALATTSIKGIGRDAAGMPGTDYEFMTAWYASYTPALSSAVSLGDPRGPVRHPLTNITIGGHHYPRVDGMSVPGLIWKASMMAVGDLTPNIAFVKPDLERFGDCATACPS
;
A
#
# COMPACT_ATOMS: atom_id res chain seq x y z
N MET A 1 -2.19 -1.03 -18.54
CA MET A 1 -0.96 -1.04 -17.72
C MET A 1 -1.29 -1.53 -16.30
N THR A 2 -1.36 -2.85 -16.08
CA THR A 2 -1.57 -3.48 -14.75
C THR A 2 -0.24 -3.87 -14.07
N GLY A 3 0.89 -3.51 -14.69
CA GLY A 3 2.19 -4.15 -14.47
C GLY A 3 2.98 -3.71 -13.24
N ILE A 4 2.84 -2.47 -12.77
CA ILE A 4 3.71 -2.00 -11.66
C ILE A 4 3.17 -2.47 -10.29
N LEU A 5 1.86 -2.66 -10.13
CA LEU A 5 1.26 -2.86 -8.80
C LEU A 5 0.95 -4.31 -8.43
N SER A 6 0.57 -5.18 -9.38
CA SER A 6 0.43 -6.61 -9.08
C SER A 6 1.77 -7.23 -8.68
N ALA A 7 2.86 -6.83 -9.33
CA ALA A 7 4.21 -7.31 -9.01
C ALA A 7 4.70 -6.80 -7.64
N ALA A 8 4.46 -5.52 -7.30
CA ALA A 8 4.85 -4.97 -5.99
C ALA A 8 4.03 -5.56 -4.82
N LEU A 9 2.73 -5.84 -5.02
CA LEU A 9 1.89 -6.48 -3.99
C LEU A 9 2.14 -8.00 -3.87
N ALA A 10 2.55 -8.67 -4.95
CA ALA A 10 2.86 -10.11 -4.95
C ALA A 10 4.24 -10.44 -4.34
N THR A 11 5.19 -9.50 -4.35
CA THR A 11 6.56 -9.69 -3.84
C THR A 11 6.78 -9.14 -2.44
N THR A 12 5.78 -8.48 -1.84
CA THR A 12 5.88 -7.88 -0.51
C THR A 12 5.21 -8.73 0.58
N SER A 13 5.56 -8.48 1.84
CA SER A 13 5.01 -9.14 3.04
C SER A 13 3.48 -9.13 3.11
N ILE A 14 2.85 -8.19 2.41
CA ILE A 14 1.40 -8.01 2.34
C ILE A 14 0.74 -9.16 1.55
N LYS A 15 1.44 -9.85 0.63
CA LYS A 15 0.92 -11.02 -0.14
C LYS A 15 -0.48 -10.82 -0.76
N GLY A 16 -0.86 -9.58 -1.06
CA GLY A 16 -2.19 -9.21 -1.55
C GLY A 16 -3.36 -9.55 -0.60
N ILE A 17 -4.58 -9.33 -1.10
CA ILE A 17 -5.86 -9.55 -0.41
C ILE A 17 -6.81 -10.53 -1.17
N GLY A 18 -6.27 -11.29 -2.12
CA GLY A 18 -7.05 -12.26 -2.91
C GLY A 18 -7.95 -11.65 -4.00
N ARG A 19 -7.76 -10.37 -4.32
CA ARG A 19 -8.47 -9.63 -5.38
C ARG A 19 -7.59 -8.51 -5.93
N ASP A 20 -8.02 -7.92 -7.04
CA ASP A 20 -7.38 -6.76 -7.63
C ASP A 20 -7.29 -5.61 -6.62
N ALA A 21 -6.06 -5.21 -6.33
CA ALA A 21 -5.76 -4.11 -5.43
C ALA A 21 -4.53 -3.36 -5.92
N ALA A 22 -4.50 -2.09 -5.59
CA ALA A 22 -3.42 -1.17 -5.85
C ALA A 22 -3.04 -0.51 -4.53
N GLY A 23 -1.75 -0.46 -4.20
CA GLY A 23 -1.26 0.18 -2.99
C GLY A 23 0.08 0.87 -3.20
N MET A 24 0.30 1.93 -2.43
CA MET A 24 1.54 2.67 -2.35
C MET A 24 1.95 2.76 -0.88
N PRO A 25 3.00 2.05 -0.46
CA PRO A 25 3.62 2.31 0.83
C PRO A 25 4.34 3.65 0.78
N GLY A 26 4.42 4.33 1.91
CA GLY A 26 5.32 5.46 2.05
C GLY A 26 5.86 5.56 3.47
N THR A 27 6.99 6.24 3.57
CA THR A 27 7.71 6.45 4.81
C THR A 27 8.41 7.77 4.67
N ASP A 28 8.21 8.63 5.65
CA ASP A 28 8.89 9.92 5.69
C ASP A 28 10.38 9.71 5.96
N TYR A 29 11.16 10.76 5.73
CA TYR A 29 12.55 10.81 6.10
C TYR A 29 12.74 10.38 7.58
N GLU A 30 13.83 9.65 7.84
CA GLU A 30 14.18 9.16 9.18
C GLU A 30 13.09 8.36 9.93
N PHE A 31 12.08 7.83 9.23
CA PHE A 31 11.00 7.04 9.84
C PHE A 31 10.14 7.84 10.82
N MET A 32 10.01 9.14 10.61
CA MET A 32 9.14 10.00 11.44
C MET A 32 7.67 9.57 11.34
N THR A 33 7.21 9.26 10.13
CA THR A 33 5.87 8.73 9.88
C THR A 33 5.92 7.63 8.81
N ALA A 34 4.94 6.73 8.86
CA ALA A 34 4.80 5.65 7.90
C ALA A 34 3.33 5.52 7.48
N TRP A 35 3.06 5.26 6.21
CA TRP A 35 1.71 5.13 5.70
C TRP A 35 1.58 4.06 4.62
N TYR A 36 0.34 3.64 4.41
CA TYR A 36 -0.05 2.76 3.33
C TYR A 36 -1.37 3.25 2.75
N ALA A 37 -1.35 3.73 1.51
CA ALA A 37 -2.54 4.17 0.79
C ALA A 37 -2.85 3.20 -0.34
N SER A 38 -4.13 2.93 -0.60
CA SER A 38 -4.51 1.85 -1.50
C SER A 38 -5.97 1.92 -1.95
N TYR A 39 -6.29 1.11 -2.95
CA TYR A 39 -7.64 0.93 -3.45
C TYR A 39 -7.82 -0.40 -4.19
N THR A 40 -9.06 -0.89 -4.16
CA THR A 40 -9.65 -1.81 -5.15
C THR A 40 -10.58 -0.97 -6.05
N PRO A 41 -11.15 -1.51 -7.14
CA PRO A 41 -12.14 -0.75 -7.92
C PRO A 41 -13.38 -0.31 -7.12
N ALA A 42 -13.71 -1.00 -6.02
CA ALA A 42 -14.93 -0.77 -5.24
C ALA A 42 -14.69 -0.11 -3.88
N LEU A 43 -13.43 0.06 -3.45
CA LEU A 43 -13.09 0.53 -2.10
C LEU A 43 -11.69 1.13 -2.05
N SER A 44 -11.53 2.29 -1.40
CA SER A 44 -10.23 2.89 -1.09
C SER A 44 -9.99 2.97 0.42
N SER A 45 -8.72 2.88 0.82
CA SER A 45 -8.31 2.98 2.22
C SER A 45 -6.90 3.51 2.35
N ALA A 46 -6.66 4.27 3.41
CA ALA A 46 -5.34 4.72 3.81
C ALA A 46 -5.13 4.50 5.31
N VAL A 47 -3.93 4.07 5.69
CA VAL A 47 -3.49 3.95 7.08
C VAL A 47 -2.25 4.82 7.25
N SER A 48 -2.23 5.65 8.29
CA SER A 48 -1.07 6.46 8.66
C SER A 48 -0.69 6.18 10.11
N LEU A 49 0.60 6.19 10.39
CA LEU A 49 1.17 5.93 11.70
C LEU A 49 2.27 6.96 12.00
N GLY A 50 2.22 7.50 13.22
CA GLY A 50 3.23 8.39 13.78
C GLY A 50 3.12 8.38 15.30
N ASP A 51 4.21 8.77 15.98
CA ASP A 51 4.20 8.85 17.45
C ASP A 51 3.41 10.10 17.92
N PRO A 52 2.38 9.93 18.76
CA PRO A 52 1.54 11.05 19.22
C PRO A 52 2.29 12.07 20.08
N ARG A 53 3.47 11.73 20.62
CA ARG A 53 4.35 12.66 21.36
C ARG A 53 5.12 13.62 20.43
N GLY A 54 5.05 13.37 19.12
CA GLY A 54 5.64 14.18 18.07
C GLY A 54 6.56 13.34 17.17
N PRO A 55 6.21 13.11 15.89
CA PRO A 55 6.93 12.18 15.01
C PRO A 55 8.38 12.59 14.70
N VAL A 56 8.67 13.89 14.73
CA VAL A 56 10.03 14.42 14.53
C VAL A 56 10.96 14.06 15.69
N ARG A 57 10.46 14.16 16.93
CA ARG A 57 11.26 13.88 18.15
C ARG A 57 11.26 12.40 18.53
N HIS A 58 10.24 11.67 18.09
CA HIS A 58 10.02 10.27 18.40
C HIS A 58 9.79 9.51 17.09
N PRO A 59 10.86 9.30 16.29
CA PRO A 59 10.75 8.53 15.06
C PRO A 59 10.40 7.08 15.36
N LEU A 60 9.81 6.40 14.38
CA LEU A 60 9.38 5.00 14.49
C LEU A 60 10.55 4.03 14.28
N THR A 61 11.63 4.24 15.03
CA THR A 61 12.83 3.38 15.06
C THR A 61 13.07 2.85 16.47
N ASN A 62 13.44 1.57 16.57
CA ASN A 62 13.65 0.86 17.83
C ASN A 62 12.48 1.00 18.82
N ILE A 63 11.24 0.97 18.31
CA ILE A 63 10.03 1.10 19.12
C ILE A 63 9.36 -0.25 19.36
N THR A 64 8.53 -0.33 20.39
CA THR A 64 7.70 -1.51 20.68
C THR A 64 6.24 -1.15 20.52
N ILE A 65 5.53 -1.87 19.64
CA ILE A 65 4.09 -1.69 19.39
C ILE A 65 3.40 -3.01 19.70
N GLY A 66 2.41 -3.01 20.59
CA GLY A 66 1.63 -4.21 20.92
C GLY A 66 2.48 -5.38 21.45
N GLY A 67 3.59 -5.09 22.13
CA GLY A 67 4.52 -6.11 22.64
C GLY A 67 5.54 -6.64 21.61
N HIS A 68 5.48 -6.20 20.35
CA HIS A 68 6.46 -6.57 19.32
C HIS A 68 7.46 -5.44 19.10
N HIS A 69 8.76 -5.77 19.11
CA HIS A 69 9.83 -4.82 18.86
C HIS A 69 10.06 -4.62 17.36
N TYR A 70 10.13 -3.36 16.92
CA TYR A 70 10.40 -2.96 15.55
C TYR A 70 11.69 -2.13 15.50
N PRO A 71 12.76 -2.63 14.87
CA PRO A 71 13.96 -1.81 14.61
C PRO A 71 13.64 -0.56 13.80
N ARG A 72 12.63 -0.68 12.93
CA ARG A 72 12.13 0.35 12.02
C ARG A 72 10.71 0.01 11.62
N VAL A 73 9.87 1.04 11.53
CA VAL A 73 8.52 0.93 10.98
C VAL A 73 8.45 1.72 9.68
N ASP A 74 8.23 1.00 8.57
CA ASP A 74 7.96 1.57 7.25
C ASP A 74 6.51 1.31 6.82
N GLY A 75 6.11 1.83 5.65
CA GLY A 75 4.76 1.69 5.13
C GLY A 75 4.30 0.24 4.90
N MET A 76 5.21 -0.69 4.64
CA MET A 76 4.88 -2.12 4.42
C MET A 76 4.84 -2.94 5.71
N SER A 77 5.37 -2.40 6.81
CA SER A 77 5.36 -3.03 8.12
C SER A 77 4.00 -2.88 8.81
N VAL A 78 3.89 -2.11 9.89
CA VAL A 78 2.67 -1.95 10.68
C VAL A 78 1.52 -1.35 9.85
N PRO A 79 1.68 -0.24 9.10
CA PRO A 79 0.57 0.36 8.34
C PRO A 79 0.00 -0.58 7.28
N GLY A 80 0.86 -1.24 6.50
CA GLY A 80 0.45 -2.19 5.47
C GLY A 80 -0.28 -3.42 6.03
N LEU A 81 0.11 -3.91 7.22
CA LEU A 81 -0.57 -5.03 7.88
C LEU A 81 -1.95 -4.62 8.44
N ILE A 82 -2.07 -3.43 9.05
CA ILE A 82 -3.36 -2.89 9.49
C ILE A 82 -4.28 -2.73 8.28
N TRP A 83 -3.77 -2.13 7.20
CA TRP A 83 -4.52 -1.98 5.97
C TRP A 83 -5.06 -3.31 5.45
N LYS A 84 -4.20 -4.32 5.35
CA LYS A 84 -4.58 -5.65 4.87
C LYS A 84 -5.71 -6.24 5.71
N ALA A 85 -5.57 -6.21 7.03
CA ALA A 85 -6.58 -6.72 7.95
C ALA A 85 -7.92 -6.00 7.76
N SER A 86 -7.90 -4.67 7.66
CA SER A 86 -9.11 -3.87 7.43
C SER A 86 -9.80 -4.20 6.11
N MET A 87 -9.06 -4.26 4.99
CA MET A 87 -9.63 -4.58 3.69
C MET A 87 -10.18 -6.00 3.61
N MET A 88 -9.52 -6.97 4.27
CA MET A 88 -10.02 -8.34 4.35
C MET A 88 -11.32 -8.39 5.17
N ALA A 89 -11.43 -7.64 6.26
CA ALA A 89 -12.61 -7.63 7.12
C ALA A 89 -13.87 -7.08 6.43
N VAL A 90 -13.72 -6.13 5.50
CA VAL A 90 -14.85 -5.55 4.74
C VAL A 90 -14.96 -6.09 3.31
N GLY A 91 -14.11 -7.05 2.95
CA GLY A 91 -13.97 -7.53 1.58
C GLY A 91 -15.29 -8.07 1.01
N ASP A 92 -16.04 -8.83 1.78
CA ASP A 92 -17.28 -9.48 1.30
C ASP A 92 -18.46 -8.50 1.16
N LEU A 93 -18.29 -7.26 1.66
CA LEU A 93 -19.28 -6.19 1.54
C LEU A 93 -19.12 -5.38 0.24
N THR A 94 -18.09 -5.67 -0.56
CA THR A 94 -17.77 -4.91 -1.78
C THR A 94 -17.62 -5.82 -2.98
N PRO A 95 -18.08 -5.40 -4.18
CA PRO A 95 -17.91 -6.17 -5.40
C PRO A 95 -16.45 -6.52 -5.68
N ASN A 96 -16.20 -7.80 -5.99
CA ASN A 96 -14.90 -8.26 -6.48
C ASN A 96 -14.86 -8.14 -8.01
N ILE A 97 -14.52 -6.96 -8.50
CA ILE A 97 -14.38 -6.65 -9.93
C ILE A 97 -12.93 -6.29 -10.24
N ALA A 98 -12.52 -6.48 -11.50
CA ALA A 98 -11.19 -6.11 -11.98
C ALA A 98 -11.12 -4.61 -12.34
N PHE A 99 -9.91 -4.06 -12.37
CA PHE A 99 -9.71 -2.72 -12.92
C PHE A 99 -10.06 -2.65 -14.40
N VAL A 100 -10.72 -1.57 -14.81
CA VAL A 100 -10.96 -1.29 -16.23
C VAL A 100 -9.62 -1.06 -16.90
N LYS A 101 -9.31 -1.85 -17.94
CA LYS A 101 -8.09 -1.67 -18.71
C LYS A 101 -8.16 -0.36 -19.50
N PRO A 102 -7.06 0.41 -19.59
CA PRO A 102 -7.04 1.59 -20.45
C PRO A 102 -7.21 1.17 -21.91
N ASP A 103 -7.94 1.98 -22.67
CA ASP A 103 -8.06 1.85 -24.12
C ASP A 103 -6.75 2.31 -24.78
N LEU A 104 -5.95 1.35 -25.24
CA LEU A 104 -4.64 1.61 -25.80
C LEU A 104 -4.71 2.24 -27.20
N GLU A 105 -5.81 2.09 -27.93
CA GLU A 105 -5.99 2.76 -29.22
C GLU A 105 -6.21 4.26 -29.03
N ARG A 106 -6.93 4.63 -27.96
CA ARG A 106 -7.19 6.03 -27.60
C ARG A 106 -6.01 6.71 -26.92
N PHE A 107 -5.33 6.02 -26.00
CA PHE A 107 -4.31 6.61 -25.14
C PHE A 107 -2.86 6.26 -25.55
N GLY A 108 -2.68 5.41 -26.56
CA GLY A 108 -1.39 4.87 -26.96
C GLY A 108 -0.83 3.86 -25.95
N ASP A 109 0.17 3.09 -26.36
CA ASP A 109 1.00 2.31 -25.46
C ASP A 109 2.49 2.64 -25.66
N CYS A 110 3.34 2.21 -24.71
CA CYS A 110 4.78 2.39 -24.84
C CYS A 110 5.45 1.41 -25.81
N ALA A 111 4.72 0.46 -26.40
CA ALA A 111 5.28 -0.53 -27.33
C ALA A 111 5.56 0.07 -28.72
N THR A 112 4.93 1.20 -29.08
CA THR A 112 5.17 1.91 -30.36
C THR A 112 5.72 3.33 -30.25
N ALA A 113 5.71 3.96 -29.07
CA ALA A 113 5.96 5.42 -28.95
C ALA A 113 7.08 5.84 -27.98
N CYS A 114 7.77 4.91 -27.30
CA CYS A 114 8.81 5.27 -26.33
C CYS A 114 10.19 5.29 -27.02
N PRO A 115 10.90 6.44 -27.09
CA PRO A 115 12.26 6.47 -27.63
C PRO A 115 13.18 5.66 -26.72
N SER A 116 14.03 4.84 -27.36
CA SER A 116 15.09 4.06 -26.71
C SER A 116 16.06 4.92 -25.91
#